data_AF-A0A4Q7QA27-F1
#
_entry.id   AF-A0A4Q7QA27-F1
#
_cell.length_a   1.000
_cell.length_b   1.000
_cell.length_c   1.000
_cell.angle_alpha   90.00
_cell.angle_beta   90.00
_cell.angle_gamma   90.00
#
_symmetry.space_group_name_H-M   'P 1'
#
loop_
_entity.id
_entity.type
_entity.pdbx_description
1 polymer ?
#
loop_
_entity_poly.entity_id
_entity_poly.type
_entity_poly.pdbx_seq_one_letter_code
_entity_poly.pdbx_strand_id
1 'polypeptide(L)' 'MAFDALVERVTKLVGAPWDTQALDRDEPSFRQCTFGGLGLLSFHVDDARTQIRIFDVTWVG' A
#
# COMPACT_ATOMS: atom_id res chain seq x y z
N MET A 1 -0.60 -6.32 -16.49
CA MET A 1 -1.74 -5.36 -16.52
C MET A 1 -1.82 -4.63 -15.19
N ALA A 2 -2.69 -3.62 -15.03
CA ALA A 2 -2.79 -2.85 -13.77
C ALA A 2 -3.07 -3.75 -12.55
N PHE A 3 -3.91 -4.78 -12.73
CA PHE A 3 -4.19 -5.78 -11.70
C PHE A 3 -2.94 -6.59 -11.30
N ASP A 4 -2.16 -7.09 -12.27
CA ASP A 4 -0.93 -7.83 -11.97
C ASP A 4 0.08 -6.96 -11.21
N ALA A 5 0.21 -5.69 -11.59
CA ALA A 5 1.09 -4.74 -10.92
C ALA A 5 0.62 -4.43 -9.49
N LEU A 6 -0.69 -4.37 -9.27
CA LEU A 6 -1.28 -4.26 -7.93
C LEU A 6 -0.93 -5.49 -7.09
N VAL A 7 -1.16 -6.70 -7.61
CA VAL A 7 -0.87 -7.96 -6.90
C VAL A 7 0.60 -8.03 -6.53
N GLU A 8 1.50 -7.77 -7.49
CA GLU A 8 2.95 -7.76 -7.25
C GLU A 8 3.33 -6.75 -6.14
N ARG A 9 2.75 -5.55 -6.17
CA ARG A 9 3.00 -4.53 -5.15
C ARG A 9 2.54 -4.98 -3.78
N VAL A 10 1.32 -5.51 -3.66
CA VAL A 10 0.74 -5.98 -2.40
C VAL A 10 1.55 -7.13 -1.81
N THR A 11 2.02 -8.08 -2.63
CA THR A 11 2.87 -9.18 -2.15
C THR A 11 4.16 -8.66 -1.52
N LYS A 12 4.78 -7.61 -2.07
CA LYS A 12 5.97 -6.98 -1.47
C LYS A 12 5.63 -6.26 -0.16
N LEU A 13 4.48 -5.59 -0.07
CA LEU A 13 4.06 -4.87 1.13
C LEU A 13 3.80 -5.77 2.33
N VAL A 14 3.40 -7.02 2.13
CA VAL A 14 3.21 -7.96 3.26
C VAL A 14 4.51 -8.19 4.02
N GLY A 15 5.67 -8.17 3.34
CA GLY A 15 6.98 -8.35 3.98
C GLY A 15 7.63 -7.05 4.45
N ALA A 16 7.36 -5.93 3.78
CA ALA A 16 7.98 -4.65 4.07
C ALA A 16 7.00 -3.48 3.88
N PRO A 17 5.95 -3.39 4.72
CA PRO A 17 4.93 -2.34 4.55
C PRO A 17 5.51 -0.95 4.84
N TRP A 18 6.53 -0.88 5.69
CA TRP A 18 7.20 0.34 6.13
C TRP A 18 8.08 0.99 5.04
N ASP A 19 8.42 0.25 3.97
CA ASP A 19 9.16 0.75 2.80
C ASP A 19 8.25 1.53 1.83
N THR A 20 7.36 2.33 2.40
CA THR A 20 6.38 3.16 1.71
C THR A 20 6.26 4.51 2.39
N GLN A 21 5.56 5.45 1.76
CA GLN A 21 5.37 6.77 2.30
C GLN A 21 4.24 6.76 3.34
N ALA A 22 4.50 7.33 4.52
CA ALA A 22 3.42 7.65 5.47
C ALA A 22 2.57 8.81 4.92
N LEU A 23 1.25 8.69 5.03
CA LEU A 23 0.30 9.71 4.62
C LEU A 23 0.35 10.94 5.54
N ASP A 24 0.47 10.67 6.83
CA ASP A 24 0.65 11.66 7.87
C ASP A 24 1.87 11.29 8.71
N ARG A 25 2.63 12.29 9.14
CA ARG A 25 3.78 12.11 10.03
C ARG A 25 3.35 11.68 11.42
N ASP A 26 2.20 12.16 11.88
CA ASP A 26 1.67 11.89 13.22
C ASP A 26 0.89 10.56 13.25
N GLU A 27 0.50 10.05 12.08
CA GLU A 27 -0.14 8.74 11.91
C GLU A 27 0.65 7.82 10.96
N PRO A 28 1.86 7.36 11.35
CA PRO A 28 2.76 6.62 10.48
C PRO A 28 2.21 5.25 10.01
N SER A 29 1.18 4.74 10.65
CA SER A 29 0.50 3.50 10.27
C SER A 29 -0.34 3.64 9.00
N PHE A 30 -0.80 4.85 8.67
CA PHE A 30 -1.48 5.13 7.41
C PHE A 30 -0.46 5.46 6.33
N ARG A 31 -0.44 4.66 5.27
CA ARG A 31 0.61 4.69 4.26
C ARG A 31 0.05 4.61 2.86
N GLN A 32 0.85 5.08 1.91
CA GLN A 32 0.51 5.11 0.51
C GLN A 32 1.71 4.73 -0.35
N CYS A 33 1.45 4.09 -1.48
CA CYS A 33 2.45 3.83 -2.49
C CYS A 33 1.84 3.78 -3.90
N THR A 34 2.72 3.85 -4.90
CA THR A 34 2.34 3.65 -6.30
C THR A 34 2.54 2.21 -6.75
N PHE A 35 1.80 1.81 -7.79
CA PHE A 35 1.96 0.57 -8.54
C PHE A 35 1.69 0.81 -10.04
N GLY A 36 2.26 0.00 -10.93
CA GLY A 36 1.93 0.03 -12.36
C GLY A 36 2.11 1.39 -13.05
N GLY A 37 2.95 2.29 -12.51
CA GLY A 37 3.21 3.63 -13.02
C GLY A 37 2.15 4.68 -12.67
N LEU A 38 0.86 4.34 -12.73
CA LEU A 38 -0.27 5.27 -12.52
C LEU A 38 -1.30 4.80 -11.47
N GLY A 39 -1.03 3.68 -10.80
CA GLY A 39 -1.86 3.17 -9.72
C GLY A 39 -1.43 3.73 -8.37
N LEU A 40 -2.41 3.96 -7.48
CA LEU A 40 -2.24 4.41 -6.11
C LEU A 40 -2.89 3.41 -5.16
N LEU A 41 -2.17 3.06 -4.11
CA LEU A 41 -2.62 2.13 -3.07
C LEU A 41 -2.43 2.78 -1.70
N SER A 42 -3.52 2.89 -0.94
CA SER A 42 -3.52 3.42 0.42
C SER A 42 -3.94 2.33 1.41
N PHE A 43 -3.18 2.20 2.49
CA PHE A 43 -3.33 1.11 3.43
C PHE A 43 -2.92 1.50 4.85
N HIS A 44 -3.44 0.76 5.83
CA HIS A 44 -3.09 0.86 7.23
C HIS A 44 -2.26 -0.35 7.64
N VAL A 45 -1.18 -0.15 8.40
CA VAL A 45 -0.36 -1.21 8.98
C VAL A 45 -0.78 -1.48 10.43
N ASP A 46 -1.15 -2.73 10.71
CA ASP A 46 -1.43 -3.22 12.06
C ASP A 46 -0.32 -4.19 12.47
N ASP A 47 0.68 -3.70 13.20
CA ASP A 47 1.81 -4.51 13.67
C ASP A 47 1.40 -5.59 14.66
N ALA A 48 0.42 -5.29 15.51
CA ALA A 48 -0.05 -6.23 16.53
C ALA A 48 -0.66 -7.48 15.89
N ARG A 49 -1.26 -7.34 14.71
CA ARG A 49 -1.85 -8.43 13.95
C ARG A 49 -1.00 -8.86 12.74
N THR A 50 0.18 -8.26 12.55
CA THR A 50 1.04 -8.49 11.38
C THR A 50 0.25 -8.43 10.06
N GLN A 51 -0.57 -7.39 9.91
CA GLN A 51 -1.53 -7.25 8.83
C GLN A 51 -1.40 -5.87 8.17
N ILE A 52 -1.62 -5.82 6.85
CA ILE A 52 -2.01 -4.59 6.17
C ILE A 52 -3.51 -4.60 5.85
N ARG A 53 -4.17 -3.47 6.02
CA ARG A 53 -5.55 -3.24 5.58
C ARG A 53 -5.53 -2.21 4.47
N ILE A 54 -5.80 -2.66 3.26
CA ILE A 54 -6.00 -1.78 2.10
C ILE A 54 -7.37 -1.12 2.24
N PHE A 55 -7.43 0.20 2.12
CA PHE A 55 -8.69 0.95 2.22
C PHE A 55 -8.99 1.81 0.99
N ASP A 56 -8.01 2.08 0.14
CA ASP A 56 -8.23 2.74 -1.16
C ASP A 56 -7.31 2.17 -2.23
N VAL A 57 -7.86 1.98 -3.43
CA VAL A 57 -7.12 1.62 -4.63
C VAL A 57 -7.64 2.46 -5.79
N THR A 58 -6.75 3.21 -6.43
CA THR A 58 -7.07 4.07 -7.58
C THR A 58 -6.14 3.71 -8.74
N TRP A 59 -6.65 3.58 -9.96
CA TRP A 59 -5.81 3.50 -11.18
C TRP A 59 -6.54 4.08 -12.39
N VAL A 60 -5.78 4.38 -13.44
CA VAL A 60 -6.30 4.87 -14.72
C VAL A 60 -6.70 3.69 -15.59
N GLY A 61 -7.93 3.69 -16.12
CA GLY A 61 -8.47 2.65 -17.00
C GLY A 61 -9.90 2.32 -16.63
#